data_AF-A0A822A525-F1
#
_entry.id   AF-A0A822A525-F1
#
_cell.length_a   1.000
_cell.length_b   1.000
_cell.length_c   1.000
_cell.angle_alpha   90.00
_cell.angle_beta   90.00
_cell.angle_gamma   90.00
#
_symmetry.space_group_name_H-M   'P 1'
#
loop_
_entity.id
_entity.type
_entity.pdbx_description
1 polymer ?
#
loop_
_entity_poly.entity_id
_entity_poly.type
_entity_poly.pdbx_seq_one_letter_code
_entity_poly.pdbx_strand_id
1 'polypeptide(L)'
;MFRSNECVINNKILSIYWPYIHFFCVLLTIPTITLVTFGYLAYKNMRCLAKSGQLIGAGRQLITMVCLQLTFVVVATIPFGIYNTYILSTSNRNKSAEQVDQDFLFLTVTSL
;
A
#
# COMPACT_ATOMS: atom_id res chain seq x y z
N MET A 1 39.36 -20.60 17.97
CA MET A 1 38.38 -19.51 17.88
C MET A 1 37.32 -19.96 16.89
N PHE A 2 36.19 -20.48 17.37
CA PHE A 2 35.14 -21.04 16.50
C PHE A 2 34.31 -19.90 15.91
N ARG A 3 34.34 -19.77 14.58
CA ARG A 3 33.45 -18.89 13.82
C ARG A 3 32.11 -19.61 13.74
N SER A 4 31.08 -19.08 14.39
CA SER A 4 29.70 -19.54 14.22
C SER A 4 29.34 -19.37 12.76
N ASN A 5 29.25 -20.49 12.04
CA ASN A 5 28.59 -20.53 10.74
C ASN A 5 27.11 -20.29 10.99
N GLU A 6 26.71 -19.03 10.96
CA GLU A 6 25.31 -18.66 10.85
C GLU A 6 24.80 -19.27 9.55
N CYS A 7 24.06 -20.37 9.68
CA CYS A 7 23.32 -20.94 8.59
C CYS A 7 22.15 -19.97 8.32
N VAL A 8 22.42 -18.88 7.62
CA VAL A 8 21.36 -18.02 7.09
C VAL A 8 20.61 -18.88 6.09
N ILE A 9 19.50 -19.46 6.53
CA ILE A 9 18.57 -20.18 5.66
C ILE A 9 17.98 -19.15 4.71
N ASN A 10 18.70 -18.88 3.63
CA ASN A 10 18.29 -17.93 2.60
C ASN A 10 17.28 -18.67 1.73
N ASN A 11 16.04 -18.71 2.20
CA ASN A 11 14.95 -19.36 1.49
C ASN A 11 14.72 -18.55 0.20
N LYS A 12 15.33 -18.97 -0.91
CA LYS A 12 15.33 -18.25 -2.19
C LYS A 12 13.92 -17.91 -2.66
N ILE A 13 12.95 -18.78 -2.33
CA ILE A 13 11.53 -18.57 -2.57
C ILE A 13 11.04 -17.34 -1.81
N LEU A 14 11.31 -17.26 -0.51
CA LEU A 14 10.93 -16.11 0.31
C LEU A 14 11.57 -14.82 -0.23
N SER A 15 12.84 -14.83 -0.63
CA SER A 15 13.51 -13.65 -1.19
C SER A 15 12.85 -13.12 -2.48
N ILE A 16 12.25 -13.98 -3.30
CA ILE A 16 11.56 -13.59 -4.53
C ILE A 16 10.17 -13.02 -4.21
N TYR A 17 9.45 -13.63 -3.25
CA TYR A 17 8.09 -13.22 -2.90
C TYR A 17 8.02 -12.07 -1.87
N TRP A 18 9.08 -11.86 -1.09
CA TRP A 18 9.16 -10.85 -0.04
C TRP A 18 8.76 -9.43 -0.49
N PRO A 19 9.28 -8.88 -1.61
CA PRO A 19 8.87 -7.54 -2.05
C PRO A 19 7.38 -7.45 -2.37
N TYR A 20 6.79 -8.51 -2.96
CA TYR A 20 5.36 -8.56 -3.26
C TYR A 20 4.50 -8.66 -1.99
N ILE A 21 4.90 -9.51 -1.04
CA ILE A 21 4.21 -9.67 0.24
C ILE A 21 4.27 -8.38 1.06
N HIS A 22 5.46 -7.78 1.16
CA HIS A 22 5.67 -6.52 1.88
C HIS A 22 4.81 -5.40 1.29
N PHE A 23 4.83 -5.25 -0.04
CA PHE A 23 4.00 -4.27 -0.73
C PHE A 23 2.50 -4.51 -0.49
N PHE A 24 2.03 -5.76 -0.60
CA PHE A 24 0.63 -6.09 -0.37
C PHE A 24 0.20 -5.78 1.07
N CYS A 25 1.07 -6.05 2.05
CA CYS A 25 0.86 -5.68 3.43
C CYS A 25 0.74 -4.16 3.61
N VAL A 26 1.64 -3.36 3.04
CA VAL A 26 1.59 -1.89 3.15
C VAL A 26 0.34 -1.33 2.44
N LEU A 27 0.09 -1.78 1.21
CA LEU A 27 -1.04 -1.37 0.38
C LEU A 27 -2.38 -1.68 1.05
N LEU A 28 -2.51 -2.78 1.80
CA LEU A 28 -3.72 -3.08 2.54
C LEU A 28 -3.79 -2.35 3.88
N THR A 29 -2.66 -2.23 4.59
CA THR A 29 -2.65 -1.69 5.96
C THR A 29 -3.12 -0.24 5.98
N ILE A 30 -2.65 0.61 5.07
CA ILE A 30 -3.04 2.02 5.00
C ILE A 30 -4.57 2.19 4.80
N PRO A 31 -5.19 1.64 3.76
CA PRO A 31 -6.64 1.71 3.60
C PRO A 31 -7.40 0.98 4.70
N THR A 32 -6.92 -0.14 5.24
CA THR A 32 -7.62 -0.79 6.37
C THR A 32 -7.65 0.10 7.60
N ILE A 33 -6.52 0.70 8.00
CA ILE A 33 -6.48 1.65 9.13
C ILE A 33 -7.38 2.86 8.84
N THR A 34 -7.36 3.35 7.61
CA THR A 34 -8.18 4.48 7.16
C THR A 34 -9.67 4.13 7.23
N LEU A 35 -10.06 2.93 6.81
CA LEU A 35 -11.43 2.42 6.88
C LEU A 35 -11.90 2.31 8.32
N VAL A 36 -11.08 1.76 9.20
CA VAL A 36 -11.42 1.59 10.62
C VAL A 36 -11.58 2.95 11.29
N THR A 37 -10.67 3.89 11.00
CA THR A 37 -10.72 5.25 11.56
C THR A 37 -11.95 6.00 11.09
N PHE A 38 -12.21 6.05 9.77
CA PHE A 38 -13.38 6.72 9.22
C PHE A 38 -14.68 6.02 9.59
N GLY A 39 -14.69 4.69 9.65
CA GLY A 39 -15.83 3.91 10.11
C GLY A 39 -16.18 4.20 11.57
N TYR A 40 -15.17 4.32 12.44
CA TYR A 40 -15.36 4.72 13.83
C TYR A 40 -15.91 6.15 13.95
N LEU A 41 -15.35 7.10 13.18
CA LEU A 41 -15.83 8.49 13.15
C LEU A 41 -17.26 8.57 12.61
N ALA A 42 -17.59 7.82 11.56
CA ALA A 42 -18.93 7.72 11.01
C ALA A 42 -19.91 7.15 12.04
N TYR A 43 -19.54 6.08 12.75
CA TYR A 43 -20.35 5.51 13.83
C TYR A 43 -20.61 6.52 14.94
N LYS A 44 -19.57 7.24 15.40
CA LYS A 44 -19.71 8.27 16.44
C LYS A 44 -20.62 9.41 15.98
N ASN A 45 -20.47 9.86 14.74
CA ASN A 45 -21.30 10.93 14.17
C ASN A 45 -22.76 10.49 14.00
N MET A 46 -23.01 9.29 13.47
CA MET A 46 -24.37 8.75 13.33
C MET A 46 -25.05 8.59 14.69
N ARG A 47 -24.33 8.10 15.71
CA ARG A 47 -24.85 7.97 17.07
C ARG A 47 -25.19 9.32 17.70
N CYS A 48 -24.43 10.37 17.39
CA CYS A 48 -24.71 11.72 17.85
C CYS A 48 -25.93 12.33 17.13
N LEU A 49 -26.00 12.19 15.80
CA LEU A 49 -27.11 12.68 14.97
C LEU A 49 -28.43 11.97 15.26
N ALA A 50 -28.39 10.67 15.57
CA ALA A 50 -29.56 9.92 16.01
C ALA A 50 -30.13 10.44 17.33
N LYS A 51 -29.26 10.89 18.25
CA LYS A 51 -29.68 11.51 19.51
C LYS A 51 -30.23 12.93 19.33
N SER A 52 -29.77 13.66 18.30
CA SER A 52 -30.22 15.03 18.02
C SER A 52 -31.41 15.11 17.06
N GLY A 53 -31.91 13.98 16.53
CA GLY A 53 -33.00 13.94 15.56
C GLY A 53 -32.63 14.46 14.15
N GLN A 54 -31.34 14.70 13.89
CA GLN A 54 -30.83 15.28 12.64
C GLN A 54 -30.18 14.24 11.72
N LEU A 55 -30.75 13.05 11.61
CA LEU A 55 -30.18 11.94 10.83
C LEU A 55 -30.08 12.24 9.31
N ILE A 56 -30.77 13.28 8.83
CA ILE A 56 -30.82 13.69 7.44
C ILE A 56 -29.46 14.30 7.03
N GLY A 57 -28.57 13.47 6.50
CA GLY A 57 -27.27 13.90 5.97
C GLY A 57 -26.11 12.91 6.20
N ALA A 58 -26.27 11.96 7.13
CA ALA A 58 -25.22 10.99 7.48
C ALA A 58 -24.77 10.12 6.29
N GLY A 59 -25.69 9.78 5.38
CA GLY A 59 -25.37 9.00 4.17
C GLY A 59 -24.41 9.74 3.22
N ARG A 60 -24.56 11.07 3.08
CA ARG A 60 -23.68 11.88 2.22
C ARG A 60 -22.26 11.95 2.78
N GLN A 61 -22.12 12.03 4.11
CA GLN A 61 -20.82 12.03 4.77
C GLN A 61 -20.09 10.69 4.61
N LEU A 62 -20.83 9.58 4.73
CA LEU A 62 -20.27 8.24 4.52
C LEU A 62 -19.78 8.05 3.08
N ILE A 63 -20.58 8.47 2.08
CA ILE A 63 -20.20 8.38 0.66
C ILE A 63 -18.92 9.18 0.39
N THR A 64 -18.81 10.40 0.91
CA THR A 64 -17.59 11.21 0.75
C THR A 64 -16.36 10.54 1.35
N MET A 65 -16.48 9.91 2.53
CA MET A 65 -15.38 9.17 3.16
C MET A 65 -14.94 7.98 2.30
N VAL A 66 -15.89 7.20 1.78
CA VAL A 66 -15.60 6.06 0.90
C VAL A 66 -14.97 6.52 -0.43
N CYS A 67 -15.44 7.62 -1.01
CA CYS A 67 -14.84 8.21 -2.22
C CYS A 67 -13.39 8.65 -2.00
N LEU A 68 -13.10 9.37 -0.91
CA LEU A 68 -11.72 9.77 -0.59
C LEU A 68 -10.82 8.54 -0.42
N GLN A 69 -11.33 7.51 0.25
CA GLN A 69 -10.59 6.29 0.47
C GLN A 69 -10.28 5.53 -0.83
N LEU A 70 -11.25 5.44 -1.75
CA LEU A 70 -11.04 4.90 -3.09
C LEU A 70 -9.93 5.68 -3.84
N THR A 71 -9.97 7.02 -3.78
CA THR A 71 -8.93 7.86 -4.38
C THR A 71 -7.56 7.56 -3.80
N PHE A 72 -7.43 7.44 -2.48
CA PHE A 72 -6.15 7.11 -1.83
C PHE A 72 -5.62 5.74 -2.27
N VAL A 73 -6.47 4.71 -2.35
CA VAL A 73 -6.06 3.38 -2.81
C VAL A 73 -5.57 3.44 -4.26
N VAL A 74 -6.31 4.11 -5.14
CA VAL A 74 -5.94 4.24 -6.56
C VAL A 74 -4.61 4.97 -6.72
N VAL A 75 -4.44 6.11 -6.05
CA VAL A 75 -3.19 6.90 -6.09
C VAL A 75 -2.00 6.12 -5.55
N ALA A 76 -2.19 5.31 -4.50
CA ALA A 76 -1.12 4.47 -3.95
C ALA A 76 -0.79 3.25 -4.84
N THR A 77 -1.78 2.68 -5.52
CA THR A 77 -1.61 1.44 -6.30
C THR A 77 -1.03 1.69 -7.69
N ILE A 78 -1.41 2.80 -8.35
CA ILE A 78 -1.01 3.10 -9.73
C ILE A 78 0.51 3.14 -9.92
N PRO A 79 1.30 3.89 -9.11
CA PRO A 79 2.75 3.99 -9.29
C PRO A 79 3.45 2.63 -9.22
N PHE A 80 3.01 1.76 -8.29
CA PHE A 80 3.55 0.41 -8.16
C PHE A 80 3.18 -0.49 -9.36
N GLY A 81 1.94 -0.41 -9.84
CA GLY A 81 1.52 -1.14 -11.04
C GLY A 81 2.33 -0.75 -12.26
N ILE A 82 2.59 0.55 -12.44
CA ILE A 82 3.45 1.08 -13.51
C ILE A 82 4.88 0.55 -13.36
N TYR A 83 5.47 0.64 -12.16
CA TYR A 83 6.84 0.20 -11.91
C TYR A 83 7.04 -1.30 -12.20
N ASN A 84 6.14 -2.16 -11.73
CA ASN A 84 6.24 -3.60 -12.00
C ASN A 84 6.06 -3.94 -13.47
N THR A 85 5.12 -3.28 -14.14
CA THR A 85 4.91 -3.47 -15.59
C THR A 85 6.16 -3.06 -16.36
N TYR A 86 6.78 -1.94 -16.00
CA TYR A 86 8.03 -1.47 -16.59
C TYR A 86 9.19 -2.46 -16.35
N ILE A 87 9.36 -2.99 -15.13
CA ILE A 87 10.39 -4.00 -14.85
C ILE A 87 10.16 -5.27 -15.65
N LEU A 88 8.94 -5.79 -15.69
CA LEU A 88 8.62 -6.99 -16.44
C LEU A 88 8.86 -6.78 -17.94
N SER A 89 8.45 -5.64 -18.48
CA SER A 89 8.67 -5.29 -19.89
C SER A 89 10.13 -5.08 -20.25
N THR A 90 10.98 -4.68 -19.28
CA THR A 90 12.42 -4.42 -19.50
C THR A 90 13.33 -5.51 -18.97
N SER A 91 12.77 -6.59 -18.43
CA SER A 91 13.50 -7.70 -17.79
C SER A 91 14.50 -8.40 -18.71
N ASN A 92 14.23 -8.45 -20.01
CA ASN A 92 15.08 -9.08 -21.01
C ASN A 92 16.07 -8.11 -21.70
N ARG A 93 16.16 -6.85 -21.23
CA ARG A 93 17.10 -5.87 -21.79
C ARG A 93 18.28 -5.66 -20.86
N ASN A 94 19.49 -5.58 -21.43
CA ASN A 94 20.65 -5.10 -20.70
C ASN A 94 20.46 -3.61 -20.37
N LYS A 95 20.35 -3.30 -19.08
CA LYS A 95 20.19 -1.93 -18.56
C LYS A 95 21.56 -1.29 -18.35
N SER A 96 21.70 0.00 -18.65
CA SER A 96 22.89 0.76 -18.30
C SER A 96 22.95 1.03 -16.79
N ALA A 97 24.12 1.38 -16.24
CA ALA A 97 24.27 1.71 -14.83
C ALA A 97 23.35 2.87 -14.39
N GLU A 98 23.18 3.87 -15.25
CA GLU A 98 22.28 5.01 -15.00
C GLU A 98 20.80 4.59 -14.94
N GLN A 99 20.39 3.64 -15.78
CA GLN A 99 19.02 3.10 -15.76
C GLN A 99 18.74 2.27 -14.51
N VAL A 100 19.75 1.54 -14.00
CA VAL A 100 19.62 0.78 -12.75
C VAL A 100 19.47 1.72 -11.55
N ASP A 101 20.18 2.84 -11.53
CA ASP A 101 20.10 3.83 -10.45
C ASP A 101 18.75 4.56 -10.43
N GLN A 102 18.21 4.90 -11.61
CA GLN A 102 16.86 5.43 -11.74
C GLN A 102 15.79 4.43 -11.30
N ASP A 103 15.92 3.16 -11.67
CA ASP A 103 15.02 2.09 -11.25
C ASP A 103 15.05 1.89 -9.72
N PHE A 104 16.20 2.12 -9.08
CA PHE A 104 16.36 2.04 -7.63
C PHE A 104 15.73 3.23 -6.90
N LEU A 105 15.85 4.44 -7.44
CA LEU A 105 15.14 5.62 -6.93
C LEU A 105 13.61 5.43 -7.05
N PHE A 106 13.14 4.95 -8.20
CA PHE A 106 11.72 4.69 -8.43
C PHE A 106 11.19 3.58 -7.51
N LEU A 107 11.99 2.53 -7.28
CA LEU A 107 11.70 1.49 -6.29
C LEU A 107 11.54 2.10 -4.90
N THR A 108 12.49 2.93 -4.48
CA THR A 108 12.51 3.52 -3.15
C THR A 108 11.24 4.34 -2.91
N VAL A 109 10.84 5.17 -3.89
CA VAL A 109 9.62 6.00 -3.82
C VAL A 109 8.34 5.17 -3.83
N THR A 110 8.31 4.05 -4.57
CA THR A 110 7.13 3.18 -4.67
C THR A 110 7.05 2.11 -3.56
N SER A 111 8.13 1.95 -2.79
CA SER A 111 8.25 1.01 -1.67
C SER A 111 8.10 1.64 -0.27
N LEU A 112 8.04 2.98 -0.22
CA LEU A 112 7.82 3.79 0.99
C LEU A 112 6.33 3.82 1.37
#